data_AF-A0A6N8J7Y9-F1
#
_entry.id   AF-A0A6N8J7Y9-F1
#
_cell.length_a   1.000
_cell.length_b   1.000
_cell.length_c   1.000
_cell.angle_alpha   90.00
_cell.angle_beta   90.00
_cell.angle_gamma   90.00
#
_symmetry.space_group_name_H-M   'P 1'
#
loop_
_entity.id
_entity.type
_entity.pdbx_description
1 polymer ?
#
loop_
_entity_poly.entity_id
_entity_poly.type
_entity_poly.pdbx_seq_one_letter_code
_entity_poly.pdbx_strand_id
1 'polypeptide(L)'
;MVKNIWIFNGSNSRFASGVFEDIEEAEKWIDKYKLTGVLTSYPINISVYDWAIGNGFFTPKREEHRSSEFIGKFSSASLEHFHYEDGKRD
;
A
#
# COMPACT_ATOMS: atom_id res chain seq x y z
N MET A 1 13.62 2.08 -13.37
CA MET A 1 12.33 2.36 -12.70
C MET A 1 11.96 1.13 -11.90
N VAL A 2 11.59 1.28 -10.63
CA VAL A 2 11.03 0.16 -9.86
C VAL A 2 9.62 -0.06 -10.36
N LYS A 3 9.29 -1.31 -10.73
CA LYS A 3 7.92 -1.66 -11.11
C LYS A 3 7.07 -1.68 -9.84
N ASN A 4 5.91 -1.04 -9.87
CA ASN A 4 4.95 -1.07 -8.78
C ASN A 4 3.71 -1.90 -9.17
N ILE A 5 2.99 -2.37 -8.16
CA ILE A 5 1.65 -2.95 -8.27
C ILE A 5 0.71 -2.20 -7.33
N TRP A 6 -0.54 -2.09 -7.72
CA TRP A 6 -1.60 -1.53 -6.89
C TRP A 6 -2.24 -2.63 -6.07
N ILE A 7 -2.29 -2.43 -4.76
CA ILE A 7 -2.88 -3.37 -3.81
C ILE A 7 -4.08 -2.70 -3.16
N PHE A 8 -5.25 -3.33 -3.24
CA PHE A 8 -6.46 -2.84 -2.58
C PHE A 8 -6.71 -3.59 -1.28
N ASN A 9 -6.85 -2.84 -0.19
CA ASN A 9 -7.30 -3.31 1.10
C ASN A 9 -8.68 -2.72 1.38
N GLY A 10 -9.71 -3.57 1.40
CA GLY A 10 -11.05 -3.14 1.81
C GLY A 10 -11.08 -2.68 3.27
N SER A 11 -12.03 -1.81 3.60
CA SER A 11 -12.25 -1.38 4.98
C SER A 11 -12.46 -2.58 5.90
N ASN A 12 -11.82 -2.56 7.07
CA ASN A 12 -11.80 -3.67 8.04
C ASN A 12 -11.22 -5.00 7.53
N SER A 13 -10.54 -5.02 6.37
CA SER A 13 -9.89 -6.23 5.87
C SER A 13 -8.53 -6.47 6.53
N ARG A 14 -8.20 -7.75 6.77
CA ARG A 14 -6.86 -8.17 7.19
C ARG A 14 -5.91 -8.39 6.02
N PHE A 15 -6.45 -8.74 4.86
CA PHE A 15 -5.70 -9.11 3.67
C PHE A 15 -6.18 -8.30 2.47
N ALA A 16 -5.30 -8.15 1.48
CA ALA A 16 -5.67 -7.51 0.22
C ALA A 16 -6.75 -8.33 -0.50
N SER A 17 -7.72 -7.65 -1.09
CA SER A 17 -8.79 -8.26 -1.89
C SER A 17 -8.60 -8.06 -3.40
N GLY A 18 -7.66 -7.20 -3.80
CA GLY A 18 -7.30 -6.99 -5.20
C GLY A 18 -5.84 -6.59 -5.37
N VAL A 19 -5.23 -7.05 -6.46
CA VAL A 19 -3.88 -6.68 -6.88
C VAL A 19 -3.91 -6.41 -8.38
N PHE A 20 -3.40 -5.26 -8.81
CA PHE A 20 -3.48 -4.78 -10.18
C PHE A 20 -2.13 -4.21 -10.63
N GLU A 21 -1.79 -4.37 -11.91
CA GLU A 21 -0.63 -3.69 -12.48
C GLU A 21 -0.95 -2.24 -12.88
N ASP A 22 -2.22 -1.97 -13.19
CA ASP A 22 -2.73 -0.69 -13.66
C ASP A 22 -3.73 -0.08 -12.68
N ILE A 23 -3.67 1.23 -12.49
CA ILE A 23 -4.56 1.94 -11.55
C ILE A 23 -5.98 2.03 -12.09
N GLU A 24 -6.16 2.23 -13.40
CA GLU A 24 -7.47 2.41 -14.01
C GLU A 24 -8.28 1.11 -13.96
N GLU A 25 -7.62 -0.04 -14.12
CA GLU A 25 -8.24 -1.36 -13.90
C GLU A 25 -8.70 -1.55 -12.46
N ALA A 26 -7.86 -1.16 -11.49
CA ALA A 26 -8.23 -1.20 -10.07
C ALA A 26 -9.44 -0.31 -9.79
N GLU A 27 -9.45 0.93 -10.31
CA GLU A 27 -10.55 1.88 -10.11
C GLU A 27 -11.85 1.45 -10.78
N LYS A 28 -11.80 0.87 -11.99
CA LYS A 28 -12.98 0.29 -12.65
C LYS A 28 -13.59 -0.82 -11.80
N TRP A 29 -12.75 -1.67 -11.20
CA TRP A 29 -13.20 -2.74 -10.31
C TRP A 29 -13.79 -2.19 -9.00
N ILE A 30 -13.15 -1.20 -8.38
CA ILE A 30 -13.62 -0.51 -7.17
C ILE A 30 -14.99 0.16 -7.41
N ASP A 31 -15.15 0.91 -8.49
CA ASP A 31 -16.41 1.57 -8.82
C ASP A 31 -17.52 0.56 -9.14
N LYS A 32 -17.21 -0.50 -9.89
CA LYS A 32 -18.16 -1.54 -10.26
C LYS A 32 -18.82 -2.19 -9.02
N TYR A 33 -18.04 -2.45 -7.98
CA TYR A 33 -18.50 -3.15 -6.78
C TYR A 33 -18.79 -2.23 -5.59
N LYS A 34 -18.68 -0.91 -5.75
CA LYS A 34 -18.93 0.09 -4.70
C LYS A 34 -18.09 -0.18 -3.45
N LEU A 35 -16.79 -0.45 -3.65
CA LEU A 35 -15.89 -0.81 -2.57
C LEU A 35 -15.44 0.41 -1.77
N THR A 36 -15.34 0.23 -0.45
CA THR A 36 -14.75 1.19 0.49
C THR A 36 -13.44 0.62 1.01
N GLY A 37 -12.34 1.39 0.96
CA GLY A 37 -11.02 0.92 1.31
C GLY A 37 -9.89 1.83 0.83
N VAL A 38 -8.67 1.28 0.77
CA VAL A 38 -7.47 2.00 0.33
C VAL A 38 -6.79 1.22 -0.80
N LEU A 39 -6.46 1.92 -1.88
CA LEU A 39 -5.61 1.41 -2.97
C LEU A 39 -4.22 2.00 -2.80
N THR A 40 -3.18 1.16 -2.69
CA THR A 40 -1.81 1.60 -2.44
C THR A 40 -0.84 1.05 -3.49
N SER A 41 0.05 1.90 -4.00
CA SER A 41 1.13 1.53 -4.94
C SER A 41 2.31 0.93 -4.18
N TYR A 42 2.51 -0.38 -4.31
CA TYR A 42 3.60 -1.11 -3.68
C TYR A 42 4.73 -1.41 -4.67
N PRO A 43 6.00 -1.17 -4.29
CA PRO A 43 7.13 -1.51 -5.14
C PRO A 43 7.40 -3.02 -5.14
N ILE A 44 7.68 -3.58 -6.32
CA ILE A 44 7.99 -5.01 -6.48
C ILE A 44 9.46 -5.28 -6.10
N ASN A 45 9.71 -6.43 -5.47
CA ASN A 45 11.04 -6.91 -5.07
C ASN A 45 11.78 -6.04 -4.03
N ILE A 46 11.08 -5.11 -3.37
CA ILE A 46 11.60 -4.32 -2.26
C ILE A 46 10.51 -4.18 -1.20
N SER A 47 10.89 -4.36 0.06
CA SER A 47 9.95 -4.18 1.17
C SER A 47 9.61 -2.69 1.33
N VAL A 48 8.44 -2.37 1.87
CA VAL A 48 8.07 -0.97 2.17
C VAL A 48 9.05 -0.34 3.16
N TYR A 49 9.59 -1.14 4.09
CA TYR A 49 10.60 -0.72 5.05
C TYR A 49 11.90 -0.27 4.37
N ASP A 50 12.48 -1.13 3.52
CA ASP A 50 13.72 -0.82 2.81
C ASP A 50 13.51 0.33 1.81
N TRP A 51 12.36 0.35 1.13
CA TRP A 51 11.98 1.45 0.24
C TRP A 51 11.90 2.78 0.99
N ALA A 52 11.24 2.82 2.16
CA ALA A 52 11.09 4.04 2.94
C ALA A 52 12.45 4.56 3.46
N ILE A 53 13.35 3.67 3.85
CA ILE A 53 14.72 4.04 4.24
C ILE A 53 15.51 4.55 3.04
N GLY A 54 15.49 3.83 1.92
CA GLY A 54 16.24 4.18 0.71
C GLY A 54 15.83 5.54 0.12
N ASN A 55 14.58 5.95 0.31
CA ASN A 55 14.06 7.25 -0.13
C ASN A 55 14.12 8.34 0.97
N GLY A 56 14.61 8.02 2.17
CA GLY A 56 14.69 8.98 3.28
C GLY A 56 13.36 9.30 3.97
N PHE A 57 12.27 8.58 3.66
CA PHE A 57 10.98 8.71 4.32
C PHE A 57 10.97 8.12 5.74
N PHE A 58 11.88 7.19 6.02
CA PHE A 58 12.03 6.61 7.35
C PHE A 58 13.50 6.52 7.76
N THR A 59 13.78 6.77 9.03
CA THR A 59 15.10 6.55 9.63
C THR A 59 14.91 5.77 10.92
N PRO A 60 15.43 4.52 11.04
CA PRO A 60 15.33 3.75 12.27
C PRO A 60 16.17 4.40 13.39
N LYS A 61 15.51 4.99 14.38
CA LYS A 61 16.15 5.70 15.51
C LYS A 61 16.25 4.86 16.80
N ARG A 62 15.52 3.75 16.88
CA ARG A 62 15.47 2.85 18.03
C ARG A 62 15.79 1.43 17.59
N GLU A 63 16.31 0.61 18.51
CA GLU A 63 16.61 -0.81 18.25
C GLU A 63 15.35 -1.57 17.82
N GLU A 64 14.21 -1.29 18.45
CA GLU A 64 12.89 -1.86 18.11
C GLU A 64 12.51 -1.66 16.64
N HIS A 65 12.89 -0.54 16.01
CA HIS A 65 12.61 -0.26 14.59
C HIS A 65 13.35 -1.21 13.64
N ARG A 66 14.35 -1.95 14.14
CA ARG A 66 15.15 -2.93 13.40
C ARG A 66 14.75 -4.37 13.74
N SER A 67 13.78 -4.57 14.63
CA SER A 67 13.28 -5.89 14.99
C SER A 67 12.51 -6.53 13.84
N SER A 68 12.56 -7.86 13.74
CA SER A 68 11.80 -8.62 12.74
C SER A 68 10.29 -8.38 12.85
N GLU A 69 9.77 -8.21 14.06
CA GLU A 69 8.36 -7.90 14.30
C GLU A 69 7.98 -6.52 13.74
N PHE A 70 8.83 -5.50 13.96
CA PHE A 70 8.59 -4.16 13.43
C PHE A 70 8.66 -4.14 11.91
N ILE A 71 9.70 -4.74 11.33
CA ILE A 71 9.88 -4.80 9.87
C ILE A 71 8.72 -5.54 9.22
N GLY A 72 8.27 -6.66 9.81
CA GLY A 72 7.20 -7.50 9.26
C GLY A 72 5.82 -6.83 9.23
N LYS A 73 5.57 -5.84 10.09
CA LYS A 73 4.31 -5.06 10.11
C LYS A 73 4.46 -3.63 9.59
N PHE A 74 5.62 -3.28 9.06
CA PHE A 74 5.89 -1.91 8.64
C PHE A 74 5.02 -1.51 7.44
N SER A 75 4.44 -0.31 7.53
CA SER A 75 3.76 0.37 6.44
C SER A 75 4.25 1.82 6.36
N SER A 76 3.99 2.47 5.23
CA SER A 76 4.37 3.87 5.03
C SER A 76 3.27 4.62 4.32
N ALA A 77 2.81 5.73 4.92
CA ALA A 77 1.89 6.68 4.29
C ALA A 77 2.57 7.48 3.16
N SER A 78 3.89 7.36 2.99
CA SER A 78 4.61 7.99 1.86
C SER A 78 4.45 7.20 0.55
N LEU A 79 3.93 5.97 0.59
CA LEU A 79 3.51 5.29 -0.62
C LEU A 79 2.36 6.06 -1.27
N GLU A 80 2.30 6.09 -2.58
CA GLU A 80 1.13 6.63 -3.28
C GLU A 80 -0.09 5.77 -2.94
N HIS A 81 -1.13 6.41 -2.44
CA HIS A 81 -2.37 5.72 -2.05
C HIS A 81 -3.58 6.63 -2.24
N PHE A 82 -4.73 5.99 -2.44
CA PHE A 82 -6.02 6.66 -2.60
C PHE A 82 -7.05 5.99 -1.71
N HIS A 83 -7.85 6.79 -1.03
CA HIS A 83 -9.00 6.34 -0.25
C HIS A 83 -10.23 6.27 -1.15
N TYR A 84 -11.09 5.28 -0.91
CA TYR A 84 -12.34 5.13 -1.63
C TYR A 84 -13.48 4.90 -0.65
N GLU A 85 -14.63 5.51 -0.95
CA GLU A 85 -15.91 5.31 -0.29
C GLU A 85 -16.99 5.02 -1.35
N ASP A 86 -17.72 3.92 -1.19
CA ASP A 86 -18.78 3.47 -2.10
C ASP A 86 -18.34 3.46 -3.58
N GLY A 87 -17.08 3.09 -3.82
CA GLY A 87 -16.49 2.99 -5.15
C GLY A 87 -16.00 4.32 -5.75
N LYS A 88 -16.03 5.42 -4.99
CA LYS A 88 -15.55 6.74 -5.41
C LYS A 88 -14.30 7.13 -4.63
N ARG A 89 -13.35 7.75 -5.32
CA ARG A 89 -12.15 8.30 -4.71
C ARG A 89 -12.51 9.51 -3.83
N ASP A 90 -12.02 9.53 -2.59
CA ASP A 90 -12.11 10.66 -1.66
C ASP A 90 -10.99 11.68 -1.92
#